data_AF-L9L274-F1
#
_entry.id   AF-L9L274-F1
#
_cell.length_a   1.000
_cell.length_b   1.000
_cell.length_c   1.000
_cell.angle_alpha   90.00
_cell.angle_beta   90.00
_cell.angle_gamma   90.00
#
_symmetry.space_group_name_H-M   'P 1'
#
loop_
_entity.id
_entity.type
_entity.pdbx_description
1 polymer ?
#
loop_
_entity_poly.entity_id
_entity_poly.type
_entity_poly.pdbx_seq_one_letter_code
_entity_poly.pdbx_strand_id
1 'polypeptide(L)'
;MSILNVLYGEPQEEALEVDLKLLIQKGDLGLLEEFVNHIQELQIMDERIQRKVEKLEQQCQKEAKEFAKKVQELQKSNQVAFQHFQELDEHISYVATKVCHLGDQLEGVNTPRQRAVEAQKLMKYFNEFLDGELKSDVFTNSEKSFVKDQLEECRKSDAEQYLKNLYDLYTRTLNCMIGQMKHILAAEQKKTDFKPEDENNVLVQYTNACVKVCAYVRKQVEKIKNSMDGKNVDTVLMELGVRFHRLIYEHLQQYSYSCMGGMLAICDVAEYRKCAKDFKIPMVLHLFDTLHALCNLLVVAPDNLKQVCSGEQLANLDKNILHSFVQLRADYRSARLARHFS
;
A
#
# COMPACT_ATOMS: atom_id res chain seq x y z
N MET A 1 -95.62 36.60 26.61
CA MET A 1 -95.87 36.60 28.07
C MET A 1 -94.77 37.39 28.72
N SER A 2 -95.08 38.59 29.21
CA SER A 2 -94.12 39.53 29.79
C SER A 2 -93.49 38.93 31.05
N ILE A 3 -92.17 39.10 31.24
CA ILE A 3 -91.41 38.58 32.40
C ILE A 3 -92.02 39.02 33.75
N LEU A 4 -92.73 40.15 33.77
CA LEU A 4 -93.52 40.64 34.90
C LEU A 4 -94.60 39.65 35.37
N ASN A 5 -95.31 38.96 34.47
CA ASN A 5 -96.38 38.02 34.84
C ASN A 5 -95.85 36.74 35.51
N VAL A 6 -94.57 36.39 35.30
CA VAL A 6 -93.95 35.19 35.89
C VAL A 6 -93.40 35.47 37.30
N LEU A 7 -93.02 36.72 37.59
CA LEU A 7 -92.35 37.08 38.84
C LEU A 7 -93.31 37.64 39.91
N TYR A 8 -94.44 38.25 39.53
CA TYR A 8 -95.27 39.01 40.49
C TYR A 8 -96.70 38.50 40.70
N GLY A 9 -97.18 37.51 39.94
CA GLY A 9 -98.56 37.00 40.04
C GLY A 9 -99.61 38.01 39.58
N GLU A 10 -100.81 37.54 39.22
CA GLU A 10 -101.93 38.46 38.95
C GLU A 10 -102.35 39.16 40.25
N PRO A 11 -102.49 40.51 40.28
CA PRO A 11 -102.98 41.20 41.46
C PRO A 11 -104.41 40.74 41.74
N GLN A 12 -104.69 40.29 42.97
CA GLN A 12 -106.07 40.02 43.42
C GLN A 12 -106.82 41.35 43.52
N GLU A 13 -107.55 41.72 42.46
CA GLU A 13 -108.37 42.95 42.39
C GLU A 13 -109.42 43.04 43.52
N GLU A 14 -109.89 41.91 44.05
CA GLU A 14 -110.98 41.86 45.04
C GLU A 14 -110.63 42.44 46.41
N ALA A 15 -109.35 42.43 46.84
CA ALA A 15 -108.97 42.93 48.17
C ALA A 15 -108.91 44.47 48.23
N LEU A 16 -108.50 45.12 47.14
CA LEU A 16 -108.43 46.58 47.05
C LEU A 16 -109.83 47.22 47.02
N GLU A 17 -110.80 46.56 46.39
CA GLU A 17 -112.16 47.08 46.26
C GLU A 17 -112.89 47.16 47.61
N VAL A 18 -112.54 46.28 48.56
CA VAL A 18 -113.16 46.23 49.90
C VAL A 18 -112.60 47.32 50.81
N ASP A 19 -111.30 47.58 50.81
CA ASP A 19 -110.69 48.66 51.61
C ASP A 19 -111.09 50.06 51.10
N LEU A 20 -111.22 50.23 49.78
CA LEU A 20 -111.73 51.46 49.15
C LEU A 20 -113.17 51.78 49.60
N LYS A 21 -114.05 50.75 49.64
CA LYS A 21 -115.45 50.92 50.11
C LYS A 21 -115.52 51.26 51.60
N LEU A 22 -114.61 50.73 52.43
CA LEU A 22 -114.57 51.02 53.87
C LEU A 22 -114.02 52.43 54.18
N LEU A 23 -113.05 52.93 53.41
CA LEU A 23 -112.56 54.31 53.52
C LEU A 23 -113.64 55.34 53.15
N ILE A 24 -114.40 55.08 52.07
CA ILE A 24 -115.51 55.96 51.62
C ILE A 24 -116.59 56.07 52.72
N GLN A 25 -116.86 54.99 53.46
CA GLN A 25 -117.83 54.99 54.56
C GLN A 25 -117.36 55.75 55.82
N LYS A 26 -116.06 55.96 56.02
CA LYS A 26 -115.51 56.66 57.20
C LYS A 26 -115.17 58.13 56.99
N GLY A 27 -115.47 58.70 55.82
CA GLY A 27 -115.36 60.15 55.58
C GLY A 27 -113.94 60.70 55.60
N ASP A 28 -112.92 59.85 55.52
CA ASP A 28 -111.52 60.27 55.48
C ASP A 28 -111.07 60.43 54.02
N LEU A 29 -111.69 61.39 53.33
CA LEU A 29 -111.46 61.71 51.92
C LEU A 29 -109.98 62.02 51.62
N GLY A 30 -109.21 62.49 52.61
CA GLY A 30 -107.80 62.82 52.46
C GLY A 30 -106.92 61.59 52.20
N LEU A 31 -107.16 60.48 52.89
CA LEU A 31 -106.37 59.25 52.70
C LEU A 31 -106.67 58.60 51.34
N LEU A 32 -107.93 58.66 50.89
CA LEU A 32 -108.34 58.20 49.56
C LEU A 32 -107.64 59.02 48.46
N GLU A 33 -107.62 60.34 48.61
CA GLU A 33 -106.96 61.26 47.69
C GLU A 33 -105.44 61.01 47.64
N GLU A 34 -104.81 60.70 48.77
CA GLU A 34 -103.39 60.39 48.85
C GLU A 34 -103.02 59.03 48.21
N PHE A 35 -103.87 57.99 48.38
CA PHE A 35 -103.73 56.73 47.63
C PHE A 35 -103.90 56.94 46.13
N VAL A 36 -104.89 57.72 45.70
CA VAL A 36 -105.09 58.04 44.28
C VAL A 36 -103.88 58.79 43.72
N ASN A 37 -103.33 59.76 44.45
CA ASN A 37 -102.12 60.49 44.06
C ASN A 37 -100.92 59.56 43.95
N HIS A 38 -100.68 58.67 44.91
CA HIS A 38 -99.56 57.71 44.83
C HIS A 38 -99.74 56.66 43.72
N ILE A 39 -100.98 56.21 43.45
CA ILE A 39 -101.25 55.32 42.31
C ILE A 39 -100.96 56.06 41.00
N GLN A 40 -101.35 57.34 40.88
CA GLN A 40 -101.01 58.16 39.72
C GLN A 40 -99.49 58.35 39.59
N GLU A 41 -98.78 58.60 40.68
CA GLU A 41 -97.30 58.69 40.68
C GLU A 41 -96.65 57.36 40.27
N LEU A 42 -97.16 56.23 40.77
CA LEU A 42 -96.71 54.89 40.38
C LEU A 42 -96.98 54.61 38.91
N GLN A 43 -98.14 55.01 38.37
CA GLN A 43 -98.45 54.88 36.94
C GLN A 43 -97.50 55.73 36.07
N ILE A 44 -97.23 56.98 36.47
CA ILE A 44 -96.28 57.84 35.77
C ILE A 44 -94.86 57.26 35.85
N MET A 45 -94.50 56.67 36.99
CA MET A 45 -93.21 56.01 37.19
C MET A 45 -93.07 54.74 36.35
N ASP A 46 -94.11 53.92 36.30
CA ASP A 46 -94.18 52.71 35.47
C ASP A 46 -94.06 53.05 33.99
N GLU A 47 -94.81 54.05 33.50
CA GLU A 47 -94.65 54.55 32.13
C GLU A 47 -93.23 55.05 31.84
N ARG A 48 -92.59 55.71 32.82
CA ARG A 48 -91.22 56.21 32.68
C ARG A 48 -90.20 55.07 32.65
N ILE A 49 -90.39 54.03 33.46
CA ILE A 49 -89.56 52.82 33.48
C ILE A 49 -89.75 52.05 32.19
N GLN A 50 -90.98 51.85 31.74
CA GLN A 50 -91.30 51.15 30.50
C GLN A 50 -90.66 51.82 29.28
N ARG A 51 -90.76 53.15 29.17
CA ARG A 51 -90.06 53.92 28.14
C ARG A 51 -88.54 53.77 28.21
N LYS A 52 -87.97 53.58 29.40
CA LYS A 52 -86.51 53.38 29.57
C LYS A 52 -86.09 51.97 29.20
N VAL A 53 -86.90 50.96 29.53
CA VAL A 53 -86.71 49.57 29.13
C VAL A 53 -86.75 49.45 27.61
N GLU A 54 -87.78 50.00 26.95
CA GLU A 54 -87.88 49.97 25.49
C GLU A 54 -86.69 50.61 24.79
N LYS A 55 -86.19 51.74 25.30
CA LYS A 55 -84.98 52.39 24.78
C LYS A 55 -83.73 51.53 24.94
N LEU A 56 -83.56 50.91 26.12
CA LEU A 56 -82.42 50.02 26.38
C LEU A 56 -82.49 48.74 25.53
N GLU A 57 -83.68 48.18 25.34
CA GLU A 57 -83.90 47.02 24.46
C GLU A 57 -83.59 47.35 23.00
N GLN A 58 -84.07 48.49 22.50
CA GLN A 58 -83.76 48.96 21.15
C GLN A 58 -82.25 49.19 20.96
N GLN A 59 -81.60 49.78 21.96
CA GLN A 59 -80.17 50.03 21.92
C GLN A 59 -79.35 48.73 21.96
N CYS A 60 -79.70 47.81 22.86
CA CYS A 60 -79.10 46.48 22.94
C CYS A 60 -79.26 45.73 21.60
N GLN A 61 -80.45 45.79 20.98
CA GLN A 61 -80.70 45.13 19.72
C GLN A 61 -79.95 45.75 18.54
N LYS A 62 -79.72 47.07 18.56
CA LYS A 62 -78.88 47.76 17.58
C LYS A 62 -77.41 47.37 17.73
N GLU A 63 -76.87 47.42 18.94
CA GLU A 63 -75.49 47.04 19.25
C GLU A 63 -75.22 45.56 18.92
N ALA A 64 -76.15 44.66 19.24
CA ALA A 64 -76.06 43.25 18.88
C ALA A 64 -75.99 43.02 17.36
N LYS A 65 -76.79 43.76 16.57
CA LYS A 65 -76.75 43.71 15.11
C LYS A 65 -75.43 44.22 14.55
N GLU A 66 -74.90 45.32 15.10
CA GLU A 66 -73.61 45.88 14.68
C GLU A 66 -72.44 44.93 15.02
N PHE A 67 -72.44 44.35 16.22
CA PHE A 67 -71.45 43.36 16.65
C PHE A 67 -71.47 42.12 15.74
N ALA A 68 -72.66 41.57 15.46
CA ALA A 68 -72.80 40.41 14.57
C ALA A 68 -72.24 40.68 13.16
N LYS A 69 -72.45 41.88 12.63
CA LYS A 69 -71.86 42.30 11.35
C LYS A 69 -70.34 42.34 11.41
N LYS A 70 -69.78 42.94 12.46
CA LYS A 70 -68.32 43.07 12.62
C LYS A 70 -67.63 41.72 12.79
N VAL A 71 -68.26 40.77 13.52
CA VAL A 71 -67.75 39.40 13.65
C VAL A 71 -67.73 38.70 12.28
N GLN A 72 -68.78 38.85 11.47
CA GLN A 72 -68.80 38.28 10.12
C GLN A 72 -67.70 38.87 9.21
N GLU A 73 -67.46 40.18 9.28
CA GLU A 73 -66.39 40.83 8.51
C GLU A 73 -65.00 40.35 8.94
N LEU A 74 -64.74 40.27 10.25
CA LEU A 74 -63.49 39.75 10.79
C LEU A 74 -63.28 38.28 10.43
N GLN A 75 -64.34 37.47 10.49
CA GLN A 75 -64.27 36.05 10.12
C GLN A 75 -63.92 35.88 8.63
N LYS A 76 -64.49 36.70 7.74
CA LYS A 76 -64.12 36.71 6.32
C LYS A 76 -62.67 37.12 6.11
N SER A 77 -62.21 38.17 6.76
CA SER A 77 -60.82 38.64 6.66
C SER A 77 -59.83 37.57 7.14
N ASN A 78 -60.12 36.92 8.27
CA ASN A 78 -59.28 35.85 8.81
C ASN A 78 -59.23 34.63 7.88
N GLN A 79 -60.34 34.31 7.20
CA GLN A 79 -60.39 33.22 6.23
C GLN A 79 -59.50 33.49 5.00
N VAL A 80 -59.44 34.73 4.51
CA VAL A 80 -58.54 35.13 3.43
C VAL A 80 -57.07 35.07 3.87
N ALA A 81 -56.76 35.55 5.08
CA ALA A 81 -55.41 35.46 5.63
C ALA A 81 -54.93 34.00 5.76
N PHE A 82 -55.82 33.09 6.18
CA PHE A 82 -55.52 31.66 6.26
C PHE A 82 -55.19 31.05 4.89
N GLN A 83 -55.91 31.43 3.84
CA GLN A 83 -55.62 30.98 2.47
C GLN A 83 -54.23 31.42 2.02
N HIS A 84 -53.85 32.68 2.27
CA HIS A 84 -52.50 33.15 1.94
C HIS A 84 -51.40 32.42 2.71
N PHE A 85 -51.62 32.05 3.97
CA PHE A 85 -50.65 31.24 4.71
C PHE A 85 -50.52 29.82 4.15
N GLN A 86 -51.63 29.21 3.71
CA GLN A 86 -51.58 27.89 3.06
C GLN A 86 -50.79 27.95 1.74
N GLU A 87 -51.06 28.96 0.91
CA GLU A 87 -50.31 29.16 -0.35
C GLU A 87 -48.81 29.36 -0.10
N LEU A 88 -48.46 30.13 0.92
CA LEU A 88 -47.06 30.36 1.28
C LEU A 88 -46.38 29.07 1.77
N ASP A 89 -47.06 28.27 2.59
CA ASP A 89 -46.54 27.02 3.12
C ASP A 89 -46.29 25.98 2.01
N GLU A 90 -47.21 25.89 1.04
CA GLU A 90 -47.03 25.08 -0.17
C GLU A 90 -45.80 25.54 -0.97
N HIS A 91 -45.61 26.85 -1.13
CA HIS A 91 -44.44 27.41 -1.79
C HIS A 91 -43.13 27.11 -1.05
N ILE A 92 -43.10 27.27 0.27
CA ILE A 92 -41.93 26.96 1.10
C ILE A 92 -41.57 25.48 0.99
N SER A 93 -42.59 24.60 1.08
CA SER A 93 -42.42 23.16 0.96
C SER A 93 -41.88 22.75 -0.42
N TYR A 94 -42.38 23.40 -1.49
CA TYR A 94 -41.89 23.18 -2.84
C TYR A 94 -40.42 23.57 -2.99
N VAL A 95 -40.05 24.76 -2.51
CA VAL A 95 -38.66 25.25 -2.58
C VAL A 95 -37.72 24.36 -1.76
N ALA A 96 -38.10 23.99 -0.53
CA ALA A 96 -37.30 23.11 0.31
C ALA A 96 -37.00 21.76 -0.38
N THR A 97 -38.01 21.16 -1.00
CA THR A 97 -37.86 19.91 -1.76
C THR A 97 -36.87 20.07 -2.92
N LYS A 98 -36.94 21.17 -3.68
CA LYS A 98 -36.01 21.45 -4.78
C LYS A 98 -34.58 21.66 -4.31
N VAL A 99 -34.37 22.34 -3.18
CA VAL A 99 -33.04 22.57 -2.61
C VAL A 99 -32.39 21.25 -2.17
N CYS A 100 -33.15 20.37 -1.50
CA CYS A 100 -32.64 19.07 -1.07
C CYS A 100 -32.15 18.24 -2.27
N HIS A 101 -32.97 18.17 -3.33
CA HIS A 101 -32.62 17.43 -4.54
C HIS A 101 -31.38 17.98 -5.25
N LEU A 102 -31.21 19.31 -5.28
CA LEU A 102 -30.00 19.93 -5.84
C LEU A 102 -28.76 19.61 -5.01
N GLY A 103 -28.91 19.61 -3.68
CA GLY A 103 -27.86 19.24 -2.73
C GLY A 103 -27.36 17.81 -2.97
N ASP A 104 -28.28 16.85 -3.07
CA ASP A 104 -27.96 15.45 -3.33
C ASP A 104 -27.23 15.26 -4.66
N GLN A 105 -27.67 15.95 -5.72
CA GLN A 105 -27.03 15.89 -7.04
C GLN A 105 -25.61 16.48 -7.01
N LEU A 106 -25.42 17.61 -6.31
CA LEU A 106 -24.12 18.26 -6.16
C LEU A 106 -23.15 17.37 -5.38
N GLU A 107 -23.59 16.76 -4.28
CA GLU A 107 -22.77 15.85 -3.48
C GLU A 107 -22.42 14.57 -4.24
N GLY A 108 -23.39 14.02 -5.00
CA GLY A 108 -23.22 12.86 -5.86
C GLY A 108 -22.14 13.05 -6.94
N VAL A 109 -21.98 14.26 -7.47
CA VAL A 109 -20.93 14.60 -8.45
C VAL A 109 -19.61 14.99 -7.76
N ASN A 110 -19.66 15.72 -6.65
CA ASN A 110 -18.47 16.26 -6.01
C ASN A 110 -17.64 15.17 -5.28
N THR A 111 -18.31 14.21 -4.64
CA THR A 111 -17.65 13.10 -3.93
C THR A 111 -16.73 12.26 -4.83
N PRO A 112 -17.17 11.71 -5.98
CA PRO A 112 -16.30 10.94 -6.87
C PRO A 112 -15.19 11.80 -7.47
N ARG A 113 -15.47 13.08 -7.80
CA ARG A 113 -14.44 14.02 -8.26
C ARG A 113 -13.32 14.18 -7.24
N GLN A 114 -13.68 14.38 -5.97
CA GLN A 114 -12.71 14.53 -4.88
C GLN A 114 -11.92 13.23 -4.64
N ARG A 115 -12.58 12.07 -4.69
CA ARG A 115 -11.89 10.77 -4.64
C ARG A 115 -10.91 10.59 -5.79
N ALA A 116 -11.27 10.98 -7.01
CA ALA A 116 -10.40 10.88 -8.17
C ALA A 116 -9.15 11.76 -8.03
N VAL A 117 -9.31 12.98 -7.51
CA VAL A 117 -8.19 13.89 -7.22
C VAL A 117 -7.24 13.29 -6.15
N GLU A 118 -7.77 12.72 -5.08
CA GLU A 118 -6.95 12.07 -4.05
C GLU A 118 -6.25 10.80 -4.57
N ALA A 119 -6.94 9.98 -5.37
CA ALA A 119 -6.35 8.82 -6.03
C ALA A 119 -5.21 9.21 -6.98
N GLN A 120 -5.40 10.28 -7.75
CA GLN A 120 -4.37 10.80 -8.65
C GLN A 120 -3.12 11.25 -7.87
N LYS A 121 -3.28 11.93 -6.74
CA LYS A 121 -2.15 12.30 -5.87
C LYS A 121 -1.41 11.06 -5.37
N LEU A 122 -2.14 10.04 -4.93
CA LEU A 122 -1.54 8.80 -4.43
C LEU A 122 -0.76 8.07 -5.52
N MET A 123 -1.33 7.97 -6.72
CA MET A 123 -0.67 7.38 -7.89
C MET A 123 0.61 8.14 -8.25
N LYS A 124 0.59 9.48 -8.16
CA LYS A 124 1.78 10.30 -8.39
C LYS A 124 2.87 10.00 -7.36
N TYR A 125 2.54 9.92 -6.07
CA TYR A 125 3.52 9.56 -5.03
C TYR A 125 4.09 8.16 -5.23
N PHE A 126 3.26 7.21 -5.68
CA PHE A 126 3.71 5.85 -5.96
C PHE A 126 4.70 5.81 -7.14
N ASN A 127 4.46 6.57 -8.21
CA ASN A 127 5.40 6.68 -9.32
C ASN A 127 6.72 7.34 -8.88
N GLU A 128 6.68 8.44 -8.12
CA GLU A 128 7.89 9.09 -7.59
C GLU A 128 8.70 8.12 -6.71
N PHE A 129 8.04 7.26 -5.94
CA PHE A 129 8.68 6.22 -5.14
C PHE A 129 9.38 5.15 -6.00
N LEU A 130 8.72 4.68 -7.08
CA LEU A 130 9.29 3.69 -7.99
C LEU A 130 10.51 4.23 -8.75
N ASP A 131 10.42 5.47 -9.23
CA ASP A 131 11.48 6.11 -10.02
C ASP A 131 12.68 6.56 -9.16
N GLY A 132 12.49 6.69 -7.84
CA GLY A 132 13.55 7.05 -6.88
C GLY A 132 13.83 8.55 -6.76
N GLU A 133 13.09 9.39 -7.48
CA GLU A 133 13.18 10.86 -7.38
C GLU A 133 12.07 11.41 -6.48
N LEU A 134 12.32 11.42 -5.18
CA LEU A 134 11.36 11.88 -4.16
C LEU A 134 11.29 13.42 -4.11
N LYS A 135 10.41 14.00 -4.93
CA LYS A 135 10.27 15.47 -5.07
C LYS A 135 9.09 16.07 -4.30
N SER A 136 8.03 15.29 -4.04
CA SER A 136 6.82 15.79 -3.37
C SER A 136 7.00 16.15 -1.89
N ASP A 137 6.22 17.13 -1.41
CA ASP A 137 6.22 17.64 -0.02
C ASP A 137 6.04 16.54 1.05
N VAL A 138 5.35 15.46 0.72
CA VAL A 138 5.19 14.30 1.61
C VAL A 138 6.52 13.62 1.93
N PHE A 139 7.52 13.74 1.04
CA PHE A 139 8.85 13.15 1.17
C PHE A 139 9.94 14.19 1.50
N THR A 140 9.69 15.48 1.33
CA THR A 140 10.69 16.56 1.55
C THR A 140 10.47 17.34 2.85
N ASN A 141 9.28 17.27 3.46
CA ASN A 141 9.00 17.99 4.69
C ASN A 141 9.67 17.33 5.92
N SER A 142 10.45 18.11 6.68
CA SER A 142 11.31 17.64 7.77
C SER A 142 10.55 16.97 8.91
N GLU A 143 9.27 17.32 9.14
CA GLU A 143 8.41 16.69 10.15
C GLU A 143 7.83 15.34 9.71
N LYS A 144 7.92 14.99 8.42
CA LYS A 144 7.46 13.71 7.83
C LYS A 144 8.60 12.85 7.27
N SER A 145 9.84 13.22 7.55
CA SER A 145 11.07 12.48 7.19
C SER A 145 11.03 11.02 7.65
N PHE A 146 10.36 10.72 8.77
CA PHE A 146 10.15 9.36 9.26
C PHE A 146 9.58 8.39 8.21
N VAL A 147 8.64 8.83 7.37
CA VAL A 147 8.05 7.97 6.33
C VAL A 147 9.05 7.70 5.21
N LYS A 148 9.84 8.73 4.84
CA LYS A 148 10.92 8.58 3.86
C LYS A 148 12.02 7.64 4.37
N ASP A 149 12.43 7.82 5.62
CA ASP A 149 13.47 7.02 6.25
C ASP A 149 13.02 5.55 6.40
N GLN A 150 11.79 5.29 6.85
CA GLN A 150 11.21 3.95 6.93
C GLN A 150 11.09 3.28 5.54
N LEU A 151 10.72 4.02 4.51
CA LEU A 151 10.62 3.51 3.13
C LEU A 151 11.99 3.20 2.52
N GLU A 152 12.99 4.06 2.76
CA GLU A 152 14.36 3.81 2.32
C GLU A 152 15.00 2.62 3.05
N GLU A 153 14.75 2.48 4.36
CA GLU A 153 15.24 1.37 5.18
C GLU A 153 14.61 0.04 4.76
N CYS A 154 13.29 0.02 4.54
CA CYS A 154 12.56 -1.15 4.06
C CYS A 154 13.03 -1.57 2.64
N ARG A 155 13.24 -0.60 1.74
CA ARG A 155 13.78 -0.85 0.38
C ARG A 155 15.20 -1.44 0.41
N LYS A 156 16.08 -0.96 1.30
CA LYS A 156 17.45 -1.47 1.43
C LYS A 156 17.48 -2.85 2.06
N SER A 157 16.75 -3.06 3.15
CA SER A 157 16.71 -4.31 3.91
C SER A 157 16.28 -5.49 3.04
N ASP A 158 15.19 -5.35 2.28
CA ASP A 158 14.66 -6.44 1.46
C ASP A 158 15.56 -6.76 0.25
N ALA A 159 16.13 -5.73 -0.38
CA ALA A 159 17.04 -5.90 -1.52
C ALA A 159 18.37 -6.55 -1.10
N GLU A 160 18.96 -6.11 0.02
CA GLU A 160 20.19 -6.68 0.56
C GLU A 160 20.01 -8.14 0.97
N GLN A 161 18.89 -8.46 1.63
CA GLN A 161 18.58 -9.83 2.03
C GLN A 161 18.37 -10.74 0.80
N TYR A 162 17.72 -10.25 -0.25
CA TYR A 162 17.55 -11.00 -1.50
C TYR A 162 18.90 -11.22 -2.21
N LEU A 163 19.73 -10.19 -2.32
CA LEU A 163 21.08 -10.29 -2.90
C LEU A 163 21.97 -11.26 -2.13
N LYS A 164 21.91 -11.25 -0.79
CA LYS A 164 22.63 -12.20 0.06
C LYS A 164 22.18 -13.64 -0.20
N ASN A 165 20.87 -13.88 -0.26
CA ASN A 165 20.32 -15.21 -0.54
C ASN A 165 20.75 -15.72 -1.92
N LEU A 166 20.76 -14.85 -2.94
CA LEU A 166 21.26 -15.18 -4.27
C LEU A 166 22.76 -15.52 -4.25
N TYR A 167 23.57 -14.72 -3.56
CA TYR A 167 25.01 -14.96 -3.44
C TYR A 167 25.32 -16.29 -2.74
N ASP A 168 24.58 -16.62 -1.68
CA ASP A 168 24.71 -17.89 -0.96
C ASP A 168 24.33 -19.08 -1.83
N LEU A 169 23.22 -19.00 -2.57
CA LEU A 169 22.76 -20.05 -3.49
C LEU A 169 23.77 -20.29 -4.60
N TYR A 170 24.27 -19.21 -5.21
CA TYR A 170 25.31 -19.25 -6.22
C TYR A 170 26.60 -19.91 -5.70
N THR A 171 27.07 -19.49 -4.52
CA THR A 171 28.29 -20.04 -3.90
C THR A 171 28.16 -21.54 -3.63
N ARG A 172 27.00 -21.99 -3.12
CA ARG A 172 26.72 -23.41 -2.91
C ARG A 172 26.71 -24.20 -4.21
N THR A 173 26.12 -23.64 -5.25
CA THR A 173 26.04 -24.27 -6.58
C THR A 173 27.43 -24.45 -7.19
N LEU A 174 28.30 -23.43 -7.12
CA LEU A 174 29.69 -23.56 -7.54
C LEU A 174 30.46 -24.61 -6.75
N ASN A 175 30.26 -24.66 -5.42
CA ASN A 175 30.90 -25.67 -4.58
C ASN A 175 30.48 -27.09 -5.00
N CYS A 176 29.21 -27.30 -5.34
CA CYS A 176 28.74 -28.58 -5.89
C CYS A 176 29.41 -28.91 -7.23
N MET A 177 29.55 -27.94 -8.14
CA MET A 177 30.22 -28.17 -9.43
C MET A 177 31.70 -28.56 -9.23
N ILE A 178 32.41 -27.85 -8.36
CA ILE A 178 33.81 -28.15 -8.01
C ILE A 178 33.93 -29.50 -7.31
N GLY A 179 33.00 -29.81 -6.40
CA GLY A 179 32.92 -31.12 -5.74
C GLY A 179 32.76 -32.27 -6.73
N GLN A 180 31.93 -32.10 -7.76
CA GLN A 180 31.75 -33.11 -8.81
C GLN A 180 33.02 -33.28 -9.66
N MET A 181 33.68 -32.19 -10.05
CA MET A 181 34.97 -32.26 -10.76
C MET A 181 36.02 -32.99 -9.92
N LYS A 182 36.12 -32.66 -8.62
CA LYS A 182 37.03 -33.31 -7.68
C LYS A 182 36.74 -34.81 -7.56
N HIS A 183 35.47 -35.20 -7.50
CA HIS A 183 35.07 -36.60 -7.48
C HIS A 183 35.49 -37.34 -8.76
N ILE A 184 35.31 -36.73 -9.94
CA ILE A 184 35.75 -37.32 -11.21
C ILE A 184 37.26 -37.54 -11.20
N LEU A 185 38.04 -36.53 -10.80
CA LEU A 185 39.51 -36.65 -10.72
C LEU A 185 39.94 -37.77 -9.77
N ALA A 186 39.32 -37.86 -8.59
CA ALA A 186 39.65 -38.89 -7.61
C ALA A 186 39.27 -40.31 -8.06
N ALA A 187 38.19 -40.46 -8.83
CA ALA A 187 37.71 -41.76 -9.30
C ALA A 187 38.49 -42.26 -10.54
N GLU A 188 38.96 -41.35 -11.39
CA GLU A 188 39.46 -41.69 -12.72
C GLU A 188 40.98 -41.57 -12.86
N GLN A 189 41.64 -40.70 -12.06
CA GLN A 189 43.08 -40.43 -12.22
C GLN A 189 43.94 -41.30 -11.32
N LYS A 190 44.77 -42.15 -11.93
CA LYS A 190 45.66 -43.10 -11.24
C LYS A 190 47.09 -42.56 -11.19
N LYS A 191 47.86 -43.01 -10.21
CA LYS A 191 49.29 -42.65 -10.10
C LYS A 191 50.11 -43.12 -11.31
N THR A 192 49.71 -44.24 -11.91
CA THR A 192 50.35 -44.81 -13.10
C THR A 192 50.18 -43.96 -14.35
N ASP A 193 49.22 -43.02 -14.37
CA ASP A 193 49.04 -42.12 -15.51
C ASP A 193 50.22 -41.13 -15.63
N PHE A 194 50.77 -40.70 -14.49
CA PHE A 194 51.91 -39.77 -14.45
C PHE A 194 53.25 -40.45 -14.11
N LYS A 195 53.20 -41.70 -13.67
CA LYS A 195 54.39 -42.52 -13.42
C LYS A 195 54.13 -43.97 -13.87
N PRO A 196 54.09 -44.22 -15.18
CA PRO A 196 53.92 -45.56 -15.73
C PRO A 196 55.14 -46.43 -15.39
N GLU A 197 54.90 -47.74 -15.25
CA GLU A 197 55.98 -48.71 -14.95
C GLU A 197 56.81 -49.04 -16.19
N ASP A 198 56.17 -49.05 -17.37
CA ASP A 198 56.83 -49.22 -18.68
C ASP A 198 56.59 -47.97 -19.53
N GLU A 199 57.63 -47.14 -19.68
CA GLU A 199 57.55 -45.89 -20.45
C GLU A 199 57.52 -46.11 -21.97
N ASN A 200 57.89 -47.29 -22.48
CA ASN A 200 58.05 -47.53 -23.92
C ASN A 200 56.71 -47.71 -24.65
N ASN A 201 55.64 -48.08 -23.93
CA ASN A 201 54.33 -48.41 -24.50
C ASN A 201 53.25 -47.37 -24.17
N VAL A 202 53.63 -46.17 -23.71
CA VAL A 202 52.70 -45.12 -23.31
C VAL A 202 52.34 -44.24 -24.50
N LEU A 203 51.04 -44.14 -24.79
CA LEU A 203 50.54 -43.18 -25.77
C LEU A 203 50.40 -41.80 -25.13
N VAL A 204 51.09 -40.80 -25.70
CA VAL A 204 51.00 -39.40 -25.25
C VAL A 204 49.66 -38.80 -25.68
N GLN A 205 48.75 -38.65 -24.71
CA GLN A 205 47.45 -38.01 -24.87
C GLN A 205 46.95 -37.51 -23.52
N TYR A 206 45.89 -36.70 -23.51
CA TYR A 206 45.21 -36.37 -22.26
C TYR A 206 44.52 -37.62 -21.67
N THR A 207 44.46 -37.66 -20.35
CA THR A 207 43.93 -38.75 -19.54
C THR A 207 42.42 -38.86 -19.64
N ASN A 208 41.88 -40.03 -19.28
CA ASN A 208 40.43 -40.23 -19.19
C ASN A 208 39.79 -39.32 -18.13
N ALA A 209 40.51 -39.02 -17.05
CA ALA A 209 40.08 -38.05 -16.04
C ALA A 209 39.93 -36.67 -16.65
N CYS A 210 40.89 -36.22 -17.47
CA CYS A 210 40.79 -34.96 -18.21
C CYS A 210 39.57 -34.92 -19.13
N VAL A 211 39.33 -35.96 -19.94
CA VAL A 211 38.15 -36.06 -20.81
C VAL A 211 36.85 -35.85 -20.03
N LYS A 212 36.68 -36.59 -18.93
CA LYS A 212 35.44 -36.56 -18.13
C LYS A 212 35.25 -35.21 -17.45
N VAL A 213 36.31 -34.61 -16.91
CA VAL A 213 36.24 -33.27 -16.30
C VAL A 213 35.91 -32.21 -17.36
N CYS A 214 36.60 -32.22 -18.50
CA CYS A 214 36.36 -31.28 -19.61
C CYS A 214 34.93 -31.37 -20.15
N ALA A 215 34.40 -32.59 -20.33
CA ALA A 215 33.02 -32.80 -20.75
C ALA A 215 32.02 -32.25 -19.73
N TYR A 216 32.26 -32.51 -18.44
CA TYR A 216 31.43 -31.97 -17.36
C TYR A 216 31.46 -30.43 -17.33
N VAL A 217 32.65 -29.83 -17.34
CA VAL A 217 32.82 -28.37 -17.30
C VAL A 217 32.11 -27.71 -18.49
N ARG A 218 32.29 -28.21 -19.71
CA ARG A 218 31.59 -27.68 -20.90
C ARG A 218 30.08 -27.69 -20.74
N LYS A 219 29.50 -28.78 -20.24
CA LYS A 219 28.06 -28.89 -19.96
C LYS A 219 27.58 -27.85 -18.92
N GLN A 220 28.38 -27.60 -17.88
CA GLN A 220 28.03 -26.62 -16.85
C GLN A 220 28.12 -25.18 -17.38
N VAL A 221 29.15 -24.87 -18.17
CA VAL A 221 29.34 -23.55 -18.79
C VAL A 221 28.19 -23.23 -19.75
N GLU A 222 27.77 -24.20 -20.56
CA GLU A 222 26.62 -24.03 -21.46
C GLU A 222 25.35 -23.70 -20.67
N LYS A 223 25.07 -24.45 -19.59
CA LYS A 223 23.93 -24.16 -18.72
C LYS A 223 23.98 -22.76 -18.11
N ILE A 224 25.15 -22.34 -17.62
CA ILE A 224 25.34 -21.00 -17.04
C ILE A 224 25.02 -19.93 -18.10
N LYS A 225 25.59 -20.03 -19.30
CA LYS A 225 25.37 -19.07 -20.39
C LYS A 225 23.91 -19.01 -20.84
N ASN A 226 23.17 -20.12 -20.73
CA ASN A 226 21.76 -20.18 -21.10
C ASN A 226 20.80 -19.76 -19.97
N SER A 227 21.30 -19.55 -18.74
CA SER A 227 20.46 -19.29 -17.55
C SER A 227 20.70 -17.91 -16.92
N MET A 228 21.65 -17.15 -17.44
CA MET A 228 22.08 -15.86 -16.90
C MET A 228 22.33 -14.88 -18.03
N ASP A 229 22.25 -13.59 -17.74
CA ASP A 229 22.42 -12.50 -18.69
C ASP A 229 23.44 -11.45 -18.22
N GLY A 230 23.86 -10.60 -19.15
CA GLY A 230 24.74 -9.46 -18.90
C GLY A 230 26.05 -9.82 -18.18
N LYS A 231 26.50 -8.92 -17.29
CA LYS A 231 27.76 -9.05 -16.53
C LYS A 231 27.74 -10.15 -15.47
N ASN A 232 26.56 -10.65 -15.13
CA ASN A 232 26.42 -11.73 -14.14
C ASN A 232 27.03 -13.03 -14.68
N VAL A 233 26.82 -13.33 -15.96
CA VAL A 233 27.44 -14.50 -16.64
C VAL A 233 28.96 -14.46 -16.48
N ASP A 234 29.56 -13.31 -16.77
CA ASP A 234 31.02 -13.16 -16.72
C ASP A 234 31.57 -13.31 -15.31
N THR A 235 30.86 -12.76 -14.32
CA THR A 235 31.23 -12.87 -12.90
C THR A 235 31.18 -14.33 -12.43
N VAL A 236 30.14 -15.06 -12.84
CA VAL A 236 29.97 -16.47 -12.51
C VAL A 236 31.02 -17.35 -13.18
N LEU A 237 31.28 -17.13 -14.46
CA LEU A 237 32.30 -17.87 -15.21
C LEU A 237 33.71 -17.55 -14.72
N MET A 238 33.98 -16.31 -14.30
CA MET A 238 35.24 -15.91 -13.69
C MET A 238 35.52 -16.71 -12.41
N GLU A 239 34.58 -16.72 -11.46
CA GLU A 239 34.74 -17.45 -10.21
C GLU A 239 34.81 -18.97 -10.41
N LEU A 240 33.95 -19.53 -11.27
CA LEU A 240 34.02 -20.95 -11.63
C LEU A 240 35.38 -21.30 -12.23
N GLY A 241 35.89 -20.46 -13.13
CA GLY A 241 37.18 -20.65 -13.80
C GLY A 241 38.36 -20.58 -12.83
N VAL A 242 38.36 -19.62 -11.91
CA VAL A 242 39.37 -19.50 -10.84
C VAL A 242 39.37 -20.74 -9.95
N ARG A 243 38.19 -21.20 -9.51
CA ARG A 243 38.08 -22.41 -8.67
C ARG A 243 38.45 -23.68 -9.43
N PHE A 244 38.09 -23.78 -10.71
CA PHE A 244 38.47 -24.88 -11.58
C PHE A 244 39.99 -24.95 -11.75
N HIS A 245 40.63 -23.81 -12.08
CA HIS A 245 42.09 -23.71 -12.13
C HIS A 245 42.74 -24.15 -10.80
N ARG A 246 42.25 -23.63 -9.66
CA ARG A 246 42.76 -24.01 -8.34
C ARG A 246 42.65 -25.52 -8.09
N LEU A 247 41.51 -26.12 -8.42
CA LEU A 247 41.30 -27.57 -8.29
C LEU A 247 42.32 -28.36 -9.10
N ILE A 248 42.55 -27.99 -10.38
CA ILE A 248 43.51 -28.70 -11.24
C ILE A 248 44.95 -28.50 -10.72
N TYR A 249 45.32 -27.28 -10.34
CA TYR A 249 46.64 -26.98 -9.78
C TYR A 249 46.92 -27.83 -8.53
N GLU A 250 46.00 -27.84 -7.56
CA GLU A 250 46.13 -28.65 -6.33
C GLU A 250 46.13 -30.15 -6.62
N HIS A 251 45.38 -30.59 -7.63
CA HIS A 251 45.33 -32.00 -8.04
C HIS A 251 46.68 -32.45 -8.61
N LEU A 252 47.28 -31.67 -9.51
CA LEU A 252 48.58 -31.99 -10.12
C LEU A 252 49.70 -32.09 -9.08
N GLN A 253 49.64 -31.30 -8.01
CA GLN A 253 50.64 -31.34 -6.93
C GLN A 253 50.63 -32.65 -6.11
N GLN A 254 49.61 -33.50 -6.26
CA GLN A 254 49.50 -34.76 -5.51
C GLN A 254 50.28 -35.93 -6.14
N TYR A 255 50.89 -35.71 -7.31
CA TYR A 255 51.56 -36.74 -8.09
C TYR A 255 53.06 -36.48 -8.25
N SER A 256 53.78 -37.54 -8.59
CA SER A 256 55.17 -37.46 -9.04
C SER A 256 55.26 -37.89 -10.50
N TYR A 257 56.07 -37.18 -11.29
CA TYR A 257 56.04 -37.26 -12.74
C TYR A 257 57.32 -37.86 -13.30
N SER A 258 57.16 -38.91 -14.12
CA SER A 258 58.19 -39.32 -15.09
C SER A 258 58.27 -38.32 -16.25
N CYS A 259 59.26 -38.46 -17.15
CA CYS A 259 59.33 -37.65 -18.37
C CYS A 259 58.06 -37.84 -19.21
N MET A 260 57.66 -39.10 -19.42
CA MET A 260 56.46 -39.45 -20.16
C MET A 260 55.18 -38.95 -19.47
N GLY A 261 55.06 -39.15 -18.17
CA GLY A 261 53.92 -38.63 -17.40
C GLY A 261 53.84 -37.11 -17.36
N GLY A 262 54.97 -36.41 -17.40
CA GLY A 262 55.02 -34.96 -17.59
C GLY A 262 54.42 -34.53 -18.94
N MET A 263 54.68 -35.28 -20.02
CA MET A 263 54.06 -35.03 -21.33
C MET A 263 52.54 -35.23 -21.30
N LEU A 264 52.04 -36.25 -20.59
CA LEU A 264 50.60 -36.46 -20.40
C LEU A 264 49.98 -35.32 -19.58
N ALA A 265 50.66 -34.84 -18.53
CA ALA A 265 50.19 -33.69 -17.74
C ALA A 265 50.10 -32.40 -18.59
N ILE A 266 51.06 -32.17 -19.48
CA ILE A 266 50.99 -31.06 -20.45
C ILE A 266 49.77 -31.22 -21.37
N CYS A 267 49.50 -32.43 -21.86
CA CYS A 267 48.31 -32.71 -22.67
C CYS A 267 47.00 -32.43 -21.90
N ASP A 268 46.91 -32.87 -20.64
CA ASP A 268 45.77 -32.60 -19.76
C ASP A 268 45.53 -31.10 -19.60
N VAL A 269 46.58 -30.35 -19.24
CA VAL A 269 46.46 -28.91 -19.01
C VAL A 269 46.19 -28.16 -20.31
N ALA A 270 46.71 -28.61 -21.44
CA ALA A 270 46.37 -28.04 -22.74
C ALA A 270 44.88 -28.20 -23.06
N GLU A 271 44.27 -29.35 -22.72
CA GLU A 271 42.84 -29.57 -22.92
C GLU A 271 41.98 -28.80 -21.90
N TYR A 272 42.39 -28.73 -20.63
CA TYR A 272 41.74 -27.87 -19.64
C TYR A 272 41.77 -26.39 -20.05
N ARG A 273 42.90 -25.94 -20.60
CA ARG A 273 43.07 -24.60 -21.14
C ARG A 273 42.14 -24.33 -22.31
N LYS A 274 41.93 -25.30 -23.22
CA LYS A 274 40.92 -25.16 -24.29
C LYS A 274 39.51 -24.99 -23.71
N CYS A 275 39.15 -25.81 -22.71
CA CYS A 275 37.87 -25.63 -22.01
C CYS A 275 37.76 -24.24 -21.37
N ALA A 276 38.81 -23.76 -20.70
CA ALA A 276 38.85 -22.44 -20.09
C ALA A 276 38.71 -21.30 -21.10
N LYS A 277 39.26 -21.46 -22.31
CA LYS A 277 39.11 -20.48 -23.41
C LYS A 277 37.66 -20.28 -23.82
N ASP A 278 36.81 -21.30 -23.70
CA ASP A 278 35.39 -21.22 -24.04
C ASP A 278 34.58 -20.41 -23.02
N PHE A 279 35.12 -20.14 -21.84
CA PHE A 279 34.48 -19.28 -20.84
C PHE A 279 34.43 -17.83 -21.33
N LYS A 280 35.33 -17.45 -22.25
CA LYS A 280 35.50 -16.07 -22.75
C LYS A 280 35.91 -15.07 -21.67
N ILE A 281 36.56 -15.55 -20.61
CA ILE A 281 37.08 -14.72 -19.51
C ILE A 281 38.62 -14.65 -19.61
N PRO A 282 39.22 -13.49 -19.95
CA PRO A 282 40.66 -13.38 -20.19
C PRO A 282 41.53 -13.80 -19.00
N MET A 283 41.12 -13.46 -17.78
CA MET A 283 41.88 -13.83 -16.58
C MET A 283 41.90 -15.35 -16.35
N VAL A 284 40.78 -16.04 -16.59
CA VAL A 284 40.74 -17.50 -16.48
C VAL A 284 41.67 -18.16 -17.51
N LEU A 285 41.66 -17.66 -18.75
CA LEU A 285 42.58 -18.15 -19.78
C LEU A 285 44.04 -17.95 -19.38
N HIS A 286 44.38 -16.77 -18.84
CA HIS A 286 45.73 -16.45 -18.39
C HIS A 286 46.22 -17.35 -17.23
N LEU A 287 45.32 -17.71 -16.30
CA LEU A 287 45.64 -18.69 -15.25
C LEU A 287 46.04 -20.04 -15.86
N PHE A 288 45.27 -20.55 -16.84
CA PHE A 288 45.60 -21.80 -17.52
C PHE A 288 46.80 -21.70 -18.47
N ASP A 289 47.07 -20.53 -19.07
CA ASP A 289 48.33 -20.27 -19.80
C ASP A 289 49.54 -20.46 -18.87
N THR A 290 49.45 -19.88 -17.67
CA THR A 290 50.50 -19.95 -16.65
C THR A 290 50.68 -21.36 -16.12
N LEU A 291 49.58 -22.08 -15.86
CA LEU A 291 49.63 -23.49 -15.44
C LEU A 291 50.22 -24.41 -16.51
N HIS A 292 49.89 -24.16 -17.78
CA HIS A 292 50.48 -24.90 -18.89
C HIS A 292 52.00 -24.65 -18.98
N ALA A 293 52.43 -23.41 -18.80
CA ALA A 293 53.85 -23.06 -18.73
C ALA A 293 54.56 -23.74 -17.55
N LEU A 294 53.92 -23.82 -16.38
CA LEU A 294 54.44 -24.56 -15.22
C LEU A 294 54.63 -26.06 -15.52
N CYS A 295 53.71 -26.68 -16.26
CA CYS A 295 53.83 -28.10 -16.63
C CYS A 295 55.03 -28.39 -17.53
N ASN A 296 55.52 -27.42 -18.31
CA ASN A 296 56.75 -27.58 -19.09
C ASN A 296 57.98 -27.82 -18.20
N LEU A 297 57.97 -27.36 -16.95
CA LEU A 297 59.05 -27.61 -15.99
C LEU A 297 59.18 -29.10 -15.62
N LEU A 298 58.12 -29.89 -15.80
CA LEU A 298 58.12 -31.32 -15.51
C LEU A 298 58.96 -32.13 -16.51
N VAL A 299 59.13 -31.60 -17.73
CA VAL A 299 59.74 -32.33 -18.86
C VAL A 299 61.06 -31.72 -19.32
N VAL A 300 61.30 -30.42 -19.08
CA VAL A 300 62.51 -29.74 -19.54
C VAL A 300 63.80 -30.41 -19.05
N ALA A 301 64.83 -30.47 -19.89
CA ALA A 301 66.15 -30.95 -19.47
C ALA A 301 66.71 -30.10 -18.30
N PRO A 302 67.42 -30.70 -17.32
CA PRO A 302 67.95 -29.98 -16.15
C PRO A 302 68.77 -28.73 -16.49
N ASP A 303 69.55 -28.78 -17.57
CA ASP A 303 70.42 -27.66 -17.98
C ASP A 303 69.64 -26.43 -18.45
N ASN A 304 68.45 -26.65 -19.03
CA ASN A 304 67.59 -25.58 -19.56
C ASN A 304 66.59 -25.04 -18.53
N LEU A 305 66.55 -25.61 -17.32
CA LEU A 305 65.52 -25.32 -16.33
C LEU A 305 65.54 -23.85 -15.87
N LYS A 306 66.73 -23.26 -15.68
CA LYS A 306 66.87 -21.83 -15.34
C LYS A 306 66.30 -20.93 -16.44
N GLN A 307 66.58 -21.24 -17.69
CA GLN A 307 66.11 -20.46 -18.84
C GLN A 307 64.58 -20.48 -18.91
N VAL A 308 63.96 -21.64 -18.74
CA VAL A 308 62.48 -21.76 -18.76
C VAL A 308 61.84 -21.02 -17.59
N CYS A 309 62.42 -21.10 -16.38
CA CYS A 309 61.95 -20.33 -15.22
C CYS A 309 62.03 -18.81 -15.45
N SER A 310 62.97 -18.33 -16.26
CA SER A 310 63.11 -16.91 -16.62
C SER A 310 62.29 -16.50 -17.85
N GLY A 311 61.52 -17.41 -18.45
CA GLY A 311 60.65 -17.09 -19.58
C GLY A 311 59.49 -16.17 -19.20
N GLU A 312 59.01 -15.37 -20.15
CA GLU A 312 57.99 -14.32 -19.95
C GLU A 312 56.75 -14.79 -19.16
N GLN A 313 56.29 -16.02 -19.40
CA GLN A 313 55.11 -16.60 -18.75
C GLN A 313 55.33 -17.00 -17.27
N LEU A 314 56.58 -17.22 -16.86
CA LEU A 314 56.94 -17.70 -15.51
C LEU A 314 57.76 -16.68 -14.71
N ALA A 315 58.33 -15.66 -15.37
CA ALA A 315 59.24 -14.70 -14.77
C ALA A 315 58.62 -13.90 -13.60
N ASN A 316 57.30 -13.71 -13.62
CA ASN A 316 56.57 -12.96 -12.59
C ASN A 316 56.03 -13.85 -11.45
N LEU A 317 56.25 -15.17 -11.49
CA LEU A 317 55.84 -16.07 -10.41
C LEU A 317 56.87 -16.11 -9.29
N ASP A 318 56.39 -16.34 -8.06
CA ASP A 318 57.26 -16.61 -6.93
C ASP A 318 58.13 -17.86 -7.22
N LYS A 319 59.44 -17.74 -6.98
CA LYS A 319 60.39 -18.84 -7.11
C LYS A 319 59.97 -20.08 -6.30
N ASN A 320 59.28 -19.91 -5.18
CA ASN A 320 58.74 -21.01 -4.39
C ASN A 320 57.69 -21.84 -5.15
N ILE A 321 56.88 -21.19 -5.99
CA ILE A 321 55.89 -21.87 -6.84
C ILE A 321 56.62 -22.69 -7.91
N LEU A 322 57.60 -22.07 -8.59
CA LEU A 322 58.42 -22.75 -9.59
C LEU A 322 59.17 -23.96 -8.97
N HIS A 323 59.77 -23.76 -7.79
CA HIS A 323 60.50 -24.80 -7.08
C HIS A 323 59.59 -25.94 -6.64
N SER A 324 58.43 -25.65 -6.07
CA SER A 324 57.47 -26.69 -5.64
C SER A 324 56.96 -27.52 -6.82
N PHE A 325 56.79 -26.92 -8.00
CA PHE A 325 56.43 -27.67 -9.21
C PHE A 325 57.57 -28.58 -9.71
N VAL A 326 58.82 -28.09 -9.67
CA VAL A 326 60.00 -28.89 -10.05
C VAL A 326 60.25 -30.06 -9.09
N GLN A 327 59.88 -29.92 -7.81
CA GLN A 327 59.93 -31.01 -6.83
C GLN A 327 59.02 -32.19 -7.17
N LEU A 328 58.01 -32.01 -8.03
CA LEU A 328 57.11 -33.09 -8.46
C LEU A 328 57.80 -34.07 -9.42
N ARG A 329 58.93 -33.71 -10.04
CA ARG A 329 59.63 -34.60 -10.97
C ARG A 329 60.24 -35.81 -10.26
N ALA A 330 60.12 -36.97 -10.87
CA ALA A 330 60.69 -38.21 -10.34
C ALA A 330 62.23 -38.18 -10.26
N ASP A 331 62.89 -37.41 -11.13
CA ASP A 331 64.34 -37.23 -11.18
C ASP A 331 64.85 -36.07 -10.28
N TYR A 332 63.98 -35.40 -9.52
CA TYR A 332 64.35 -34.21 -8.74
C TYR A 332 65.60 -34.40 -7.86
N ARG A 333 65.67 -35.54 -7.16
CA ARG A 333 66.80 -35.89 -6.28
C ARG A 333 68.01 -36.37 -7.07
N SER A 334 67.83 -37.28 -8.03
CA SER A 334 68.92 -37.89 -8.81
C SER A 334 69.63 -36.86 -9.70
N ALA A 335 68.88 -35.94 -10.30
CA ALA A 335 69.42 -34.85 -11.12
C ALA A 335 69.87 -33.62 -10.31
N ARG A 336 69.74 -33.66 -8.96
CA ARG A 336 70.15 -32.59 -8.03
C ARG A 336 69.54 -31.22 -8.39
N LEU A 337 68.26 -31.19 -8.76
CA LEU A 337 67.60 -30.00 -9.31
C LEU A 337 67.45 -28.83 -8.32
N ALA A 338 67.58 -29.08 -7.01
CA ALA A 338 67.55 -28.05 -5.97
C ALA A 338 68.56 -26.91 -6.21
N ARG A 339 69.72 -27.20 -6.83
CA ARG A 339 70.78 -26.22 -7.12
C ARG A 339 70.35 -25.08 -8.06
N HIS A 340 69.22 -25.22 -8.75
CA HIS A 340 68.72 -24.20 -9.67
C HIS A 340 67.89 -23.13 -8.96
N PHE A 341 67.50 -23.35 -7.70
CA PHE A 341 66.65 -22.47 -6.91
C PHE A 341 67.30 -21.95 -5.61
N SER A 342 68.53 -22.36 -5.33
CA SER A 342 69.39 -21.82 -4.26
C SER A 342 69.99 -20.48 -4.61
#